data_AF-A0A126ZYV5-F1
#
_entry.id   AF-A0A126ZYV5-F1
#
_cell.length_a   1.000
_cell.length_b   1.000
_cell.length_c   1.000
_cell.angle_alpha   90.00
_cell.angle_beta   90.00
_cell.angle_gamma   90.00
#
_symmetry.space_group_name_H-M   'P 1'
#
loop_
_entity.id
_entity.type
_entity.pdbx_description
1 polymer ?
#
loop_
_entity_poly.entity_id
_entity_poly.type
_entity_poly.pdbx_seq_one_letter_code
_entity_poly.pdbx_strand_id
1 'polypeptide(L)' 'MPKLSPSLLDILRCPVTGSALVQDGDSLVAAAPGPDGTTPRYAIEDGIPVLLAPTTTSANQEHA' A
#
# COMPACT_ATOMS: atom_id res chain seq x y z
N MET A 1 5.68 -15.14 -7.97
CA MET A 1 4.48 -14.33 -7.65
C MET A 1 3.90 -14.80 -6.32
N PRO A 2 4.13 -14.07 -5.22
CA PRO A 2 3.47 -14.32 -3.96
C PRO A 2 1.97 -14.09 -4.16
N LYS A 3 1.12 -15.05 -3.77
CA LYS A 3 -0.34 -14.88 -3.79
C LYS A 3 -0.82 -14.73 -2.37
N LEU A 4 -1.38 -13.57 -2.04
CA LEU A 4 -2.01 -13.36 -0.75
C LEU A 4 -3.33 -14.12 -0.70
N SER A 5 -3.66 -14.67 0.47
CA SER A 5 -4.92 -15.40 0.62
C SER A 5 -6.11 -14.43 0.53
N PRO A 6 -7.27 -14.88 0.00
CA PRO A 6 -8.45 -14.03 -0.13
C PRO A 6 -8.92 -13.46 1.22
N SER A 7 -8.84 -14.26 2.28
CA SER A 7 -9.21 -13.83 3.64
C SER A 7 -8.28 -12.75 4.20
N LEU A 8 -7.01 -12.73 3.80
CA LEU A 8 -6.08 -11.67 4.18
C LEU A 8 -6.41 -10.38 3.42
N LEU A 9 -6.65 -10.47 2.11
CA LEU A 9 -7.00 -9.31 1.26
C LEU A 9 -8.27 -8.60 1.73
N ASP A 10 -9.23 -9.33 2.30
CA ASP A 10 -10.47 -8.75 2.84
C ASP A 10 -10.23 -7.81 4.05
N ILE A 11 -9.20 -8.12 4.84
CA ILE A 11 -8.82 -7.36 6.04
C ILE A 11 -7.92 -6.17 5.67
N LEU A 12 -7.06 -6.33 4.66
CA LEU A 12 -6.09 -5.29 4.27
C LEU A 12 -6.81 -4.06 3.69
N ARG A 13 -6.58 -2.90 4.32
CA ARG A 13 -7.09 -1.61 3.88
C ARG A 13 -5.97 -0.66 3.51
N CYS A 14 -6.23 0.17 2.52
CA CYS A 14 -5.31 1.22 2.10
C CYS A 14 -5.12 2.23 3.25
N PRO A 15 -3.88 2.51 3.69
CA PRO A 15 -3.62 3.47 4.77
C PRO A 15 -3.97 4.92 4.40
N VAL A 16 -4.09 5.25 3.11
CA VAL A 16 -4.42 6.61 2.65
C VAL A 16 -5.93 6.80 2.50
N THR A 17 -6.63 5.82 1.92
CA THR A 17 -8.03 5.97 1.51
C THR A 17 -9.01 5.17 2.35
N GLY A 18 -8.53 4.24 3.18
CA GLY A 18 -9.34 3.28 3.92
C GLY A 18 -10.05 2.22 3.04
N SER A 19 -9.92 2.31 1.71
CA SER A 19 -10.56 1.38 0.78
C SER A 19 -9.86 0.03 0.71
N ALA A 20 -10.51 -0.95 0.06
CA ALA A 20 -9.93 -2.28 -0.14
C ALA A 20 -8.64 -2.22 -0.98
N LEU A 21 -7.78 -3.23 -0.81
CA LEU A 21 -6.62 -3.44 -1.67
C LEU A 21 -6.85 -4.62 -2.61
N VAL A 22 -6.52 -4.44 -3.88
CA VAL A 22 -6.56 -5.48 -4.91
C VAL A 22 -5.15 -5.86 -5.28
N GLN A 23 -4.85 -7.16 -5.31
CA GLN A 23 -3.54 -7.62 -5.74
C GLN A 23 -3.43 -7.59 -7.26
N ASP A 24 -2.42 -6.88 -7.75
CA ASP A 24 -2.03 -6.78 -9.15
C ASP A 24 -0.56 -7.22 -9.28
N GLY A 25 -0.36 -8.48 -9.67
CA GLY A 25 0.98 -9.09 -9.72
C GLY A 25 1.66 -9.07 -8.35
N ASP A 26 2.81 -8.43 -8.26
CA ASP A 26 3.63 -8.28 -7.05
C ASP A 26 3.36 -6.93 -6.33
N SER A 27 2.13 -6.41 -6.45
CA SER A 27 1.72 -5.19 -5.75
C SER A 27 0.26 -5.23 -5.31
N LEU A 28 -0.06 -4.38 -4.34
CA LEU A 28 -1.43 -4.06 -3.94
C LEU A 28 -1.81 -2.67 -4.44
N VAL A 29 -2.98 -2.56 -5.06
CA VAL A 29 -3.53 -1.31 -5.59
C VAL A 29 -4.79 -0.96 -4.82
N ALA A 30 -4.94 0.31 -4.42
CA ALA A 30 -6.16 0.78 -3.79
C ALA A 30 -7.36 0.70 -4.73
N ALA A 31 -8.49 0.23 -4.23
CA ALA A 31 -9.73 0.15 -5.00
C ALA A 31 -10.34 1.54 -5.28
N ALA A 32 -10.02 2.55 -4.47
CA ALA A 32 -10.44 3.93 -4.66
C ALA A 32 -9.22 4.86 -4.79
N PRO A 33 -9.31 5.90 -5.65
CA PRO A 33 -8.31 6.96 -5.69
C PRO A 33 -8.26 7.71 -4.35
N GLY A 34 -7.07 8.21 -4.03
CA GLY A 34 -6.84 9.08 -2.89
C GLY A 34 -7.28 10.52 -3.12
N PRO A 35 -7.12 11.37 -2.10
CA PRO A 35 -7.53 12.78 -2.15
C PRO A 35 -6.87 13.56 -3.29
N ASP A 36 -5.66 13.16 -3.70
CA ASP A 36 -4.92 13.77 -4.82
C ASP A 36 -5.32 13.21 -6.20
N GLY A 37 -6.34 12.36 -6.27
CA GLY A 37 -6.79 11.69 -7.50
C GLY A 37 -5.90 10.55 -7.97
N THR A 38 -4.80 10.27 -7.27
CA THR A 38 -3.90 9.15 -7.55
C THR A 38 -4.43 7.85 -6.94
N THR A 39 -4.10 6.70 -7.51
CA THR A 39 -4.44 5.39 -6.94
C THR A 39 -3.20 4.79 -6.27
N PRO A 40 -3.10 4.80 -4.92
CA PRO A 40 -1.93 4.30 -4.23
C PRO A 40 -1.60 2.84 -4.58
N ARG A 41 -0.31 2.57 -4.77
CA ARG A 41 0.23 1.24 -5.05
C ARG A 41 1.32 0.90 -4.03
N TYR A 42 1.28 -0.33 -3.54
CA TYR A 42 2.16 -0.85 -2.51
C TYR A 42 2.87 -2.09 -3.04
N ALA A 43 4.19 -2.16 -2.92
CA ALA A 43 4.96 -3.32 -3.35
C ALA A 43 4.75 -4.51 -2.39
N ILE A 44 4.87 -5.72 -2.92
CA ILE A 44 5.00 -6.93 -2.12
C ILE A 44 6.46 -7.36 -2.22
N GLU A 45 7.20 -7.23 -1.12
CA GLU A 45 8.63 -7.55 -1.04
C GLU A 45 8.81 -8.78 -0.16
N ASP A 46 9.48 -9.82 -0.68
CA ASP A 46 9.64 -11.11 0.02
C ASP A 46 8.33 -11.73 0.53
N GLY A 47 7.22 -11.47 -0.18
CA GLY A 47 5.88 -11.92 0.20
C GLY A 47 5.19 -11.07 1.27
N ILE A 48 5.82 -9.97 1.71
CA ILE A 48 5.31 -9.03 2.71
C ILE A 48 4.79 -7.77 2.00
N PRO A 49 3.50 -7.42 2.15
CA PRO A 49 2.98 -6.16 1.62
C PRO A 49 3.52 -4.95 2.38
N VAL A 50 4.14 -4.01 1.66
CA VAL A 50 4.74 -2.81 2.25
C VAL A 50 3.73 -1.65 2.22
N LEU A 51 2.93 -1.53 3.28
CA LEU A 51 1.88 -0.52 3.43
C LEU A 51 2.38 0.74 4.14
N LEU A 52 3.33 1.44 3.53
CA LEU A 52 3.79 2.72 4.05
C LEU A 52 2.78 3.81 3.68
N ALA A 53 2.26 4.52 4.69
CA ALA A 53 1.62 5.81 4.42
C ALA A 53 2.65 6.71 3.73
N PRO A 54 2.25 7.56 2.77
CA PRO A 54 3.14 8.57 2.22
C PRO A 54 3.68 9.36 3.41
N THR A 55 4.97 9.19 3.70
CA THR A 55 5.60 9.96 4.74
C THR A 55 5.52 11.40 4.27
N THR A 56 4.88 12.29 5.04
CA THR A 56 5.14 13.72 4.89
C THR A 56 6.58 13.91 5.35
N THR A 57 7.53 13.57 4.49
CA THR A 57 8.94 13.88 4.69
C THR A 57 9.08 15.38 4.45
N SER A 58 8.75 16.17 5.46
CA SER A 58 9.59 17.34 5.74
C SER A 58 10.98 16.77 5.97
N ALA A 59 11.91 17.06 5.07
CA ALA A 59 13.27 16.57 5.13
C ALA A 59 13.91 16.99 6.45
N ASN A 60 13.89 16.10 7.45
CA ASN A 60 14.78 16.20 8.59
C ASN A 60 15.70 14.98 8.54
N GLN A 61 16.61 15.04 7.57
CA GLN A 61 17.79 14.19 7.55
C GLN A 61 18.79 14.79 8.56
N GLU A 62 18.81 14.24 9.78
CA GLU A 62 19.94 14.43 10.70
C GLU A 62 20.54 13.05 10.97
N HIS A 63 21.48 12.69 10.11
CA HIS A 63 22.44 11.62 10.33
C HIS A 63 23.45 12.17 11.35
N ALA A 64 23.54 11.55 12.52
CA ALA A 64 24.64 11.72 13.48
C ALA A 64 25.23 10.33 13.78
#